data_AF-A0A1Q3HWA0-F1
#
_entry.id   AF-A0A1Q3HWA0-F1
#
_cell.length_a   1.000
_cell.length_b   1.000
_cell.length_c   1.000
_cell.angle_alpha   90.00
_cell.angle_beta   90.00
_cell.angle_gamma   90.00
#
_symmetry.space_group_name_H-M   'P 1'
#
loop_
_entity.id
_entity.type
_entity.pdbx_description
1 polymer ?
#
loop_
_entity_poly.entity_id
_entity_poly.type
_entity_poly.pdbx_seq_one_letter_code
_entity_poly.pdbx_strand_id
1 'polypeptide(L)'
;MTYRPLPYELYDTQEAVGKQWIAHPSPEHRRLLGLARDALLFVYATGQPYRFEDFRRGLEASGHPPPGTFETPGNDFASLEDQLNSTREFLTSRRDEADSTRDKEVLQSIVDTLHFISATGQHRTFNEYLEHLEADAPPYVIASFNTKAEAEAWLKNQPIPPDSASVLISDAYHWVVHDERVGIFRLPRVHDLGYHLADLKKRHPPAAVASFATREEAEAWWKAQPTPARWAWVSIAGEPYLAVYHPNIQHRALYPLSMADGYEVEDDEEGPSEP
;
A
#
# COMPACT_ATOMS: atom_id res chain seq x y z
N MET A 1 -5.54 7.01 -33.52
CA MET A 1 -4.97 6.20 -32.43
C MET A 1 -4.37 7.17 -31.43
N THR A 2 -5.15 7.53 -30.42
CA THR A 2 -4.76 8.52 -29.41
C THR A 2 -3.88 7.81 -28.39
N TYR A 3 -2.65 8.28 -28.23
CA TYR A 3 -1.72 7.81 -27.20
C TYR A 3 -2.27 8.31 -25.85
N ARG A 4 -2.99 7.46 -25.11
CA ARG A 4 -3.27 7.68 -23.69
C ARG A 4 -2.16 6.95 -22.90
N PRO A 5 -1.43 7.62 -22.00
CA PRO A 5 -0.44 6.94 -21.16
C PRO A 5 -1.14 5.91 -20.26
N LEU A 6 -0.34 5.03 -19.64
CA LEU A 6 -0.67 4.12 -18.53
C LEU A 6 -1.45 4.83 -17.38
N PRO A 7 -1.84 4.16 -16.28
CA PRO A 7 -2.55 4.73 -15.11
C PRO A 7 -1.77 5.82 -14.33
N TYR A 8 -1.16 6.79 -15.02
CA TYR A 8 -0.43 7.93 -14.48
C TYR A 8 -1.37 9.00 -13.91
N GLU A 9 -2.69 8.92 -14.14
CA GLU A 9 -3.67 9.85 -13.53
C GLU A 9 -3.63 9.82 -12.00
N LEU A 10 -3.19 8.71 -11.42
CA LEU A 10 -3.06 8.53 -9.97
C LEU A 10 -1.70 9.03 -9.43
N TYR A 11 -0.66 9.19 -10.26
CA TYR A 11 0.60 9.84 -9.81
C TYR A 11 0.34 11.33 -9.48
N ASP A 12 -0.47 11.99 -10.31
CA ASP A 12 -0.95 13.36 -10.08
C ASP A 12 -1.80 13.47 -8.80
N THR A 13 -2.50 12.39 -8.39
CA THR A 13 -3.30 12.39 -7.15
C THR A 13 -2.44 12.43 -5.89
N GLN A 14 -1.28 11.77 -5.87
CA GLN A 14 -0.34 11.89 -4.74
C GLN A 14 0.22 13.31 -4.64
N GLU A 15 0.54 13.93 -5.78
CA GLU A 15 0.99 15.33 -5.83
C GLU A 15 -0.12 16.28 -5.32
N ALA A 16 -1.38 16.06 -5.70
CA ALA A 16 -2.50 16.86 -5.23
C ALA A 16 -2.72 16.73 -3.71
N VAL A 17 -2.63 15.52 -3.14
CA VAL A 17 -2.65 15.34 -1.68
C VAL A 17 -1.47 16.08 -1.04
N GLY A 18 -0.27 16.00 -1.62
CA GLY A 18 0.91 16.73 -1.15
C GLY A 18 0.74 18.24 -1.16
N LYS A 19 0.16 18.82 -2.23
CA LYS A 19 -0.15 20.25 -2.33
C LYS A 19 -1.11 20.71 -1.22
N GLN A 20 -2.16 19.93 -0.97
CA GLN A 20 -3.11 20.21 0.13
C GLN A 20 -2.45 20.07 1.51
N TRP A 21 -1.46 19.17 1.64
CA TRP A 21 -0.69 18.98 2.87
C TRP A 21 0.25 20.16 3.17
N ILE A 22 0.87 20.73 2.14
CA ILE A 22 1.78 21.90 2.25
C ILE A 22 1.02 23.17 2.68
N ALA A 23 -0.29 23.26 2.42
CA ALA A 23 -1.14 24.36 2.87
C ALA A 23 -1.34 24.44 4.41
N HIS A 24 -0.53 23.73 5.19
CA HIS A 24 -0.55 23.63 6.65
C HIS A 24 -1.96 23.46 7.24
N PRO A 25 -2.70 22.43 6.81
CA PRO A 25 -4.10 22.30 7.17
C PRO A 25 -4.25 21.91 8.65
N SER A 26 -5.46 22.10 9.18
CA SER A 26 -5.81 21.75 10.57
C SER A 26 -5.48 20.26 10.86
N PRO A 27 -5.28 19.88 12.14
CA PRO A 27 -5.02 18.47 12.49
C PRO A 27 -6.09 17.51 11.95
N GLU A 28 -7.35 17.92 11.92
CA GLU A 28 -8.45 17.16 11.34
C GLU A 28 -8.29 16.97 9.83
N HIS A 29 -8.03 18.05 9.08
CA HIS A 29 -7.79 17.97 7.64
C HIS A 29 -6.57 17.10 7.29
N ARG A 30 -5.50 17.13 8.11
CA ARG A 30 -4.36 16.21 7.91
C ARG A 30 -4.75 14.76 8.04
N ARG A 31 -5.66 14.41 8.96
CA ARG A 31 -6.18 13.04 9.09
C ARG A 31 -6.97 12.63 7.85
N LEU A 32 -7.84 13.51 7.34
CA LEU A 32 -8.62 13.26 6.12
C LEU A 32 -7.70 13.09 4.89
N LEU A 33 -6.70 13.97 4.74
CA LEU A 33 -5.71 13.85 3.66
C LEU A 33 -4.83 12.59 3.81
N GLY A 34 -4.51 12.18 5.04
CA GLY A 34 -3.81 10.93 5.31
C GLY A 34 -4.62 9.73 4.85
N LEU A 35 -5.90 9.66 5.22
CA LEU A 35 -6.79 8.59 4.78
C LEU A 35 -6.95 8.56 3.25
N ALA A 36 -7.03 9.72 2.62
CA ALA A 36 -7.08 9.83 1.16
C ALA A 36 -5.81 9.29 0.49
N ARG A 37 -4.63 9.64 1.01
CA ARG A 37 -3.35 9.09 0.56
C ARG A 37 -3.33 7.57 0.71
N ASP A 38 -3.73 7.07 1.87
CA ASP A 38 -3.65 5.64 2.20
C ASP A 38 -4.66 4.83 1.37
N ALA A 39 -5.82 5.40 1.04
CA ALA A 39 -6.79 4.81 0.11
C ALA A 39 -6.25 4.68 -1.32
N LEU A 40 -5.52 5.69 -1.80
CA LEU A 40 -4.85 5.62 -3.12
C LEU A 40 -3.77 4.55 -3.11
N LEU A 41 -2.92 4.53 -2.07
CA LEU A 41 -1.87 3.54 -1.93
C LEU A 41 -2.44 2.12 -1.79
N PHE A 42 -3.59 1.96 -1.12
CA PHE A 42 -4.28 0.68 -0.99
C PHE A 42 -4.64 0.08 -2.36
N VAL A 43 -5.21 0.87 -3.27
CA VAL A 43 -5.56 0.40 -4.63
C VAL A 43 -4.34 -0.13 -5.36
N TYR A 44 -3.19 0.54 -5.24
CA TYR A 44 -1.94 0.08 -5.83
C TYR A 44 -1.33 -1.14 -5.12
N ALA A 45 -1.21 -1.07 -3.81
CA ALA A 45 -0.62 -2.11 -2.98
C ALA A 45 -1.39 -3.44 -3.11
N THR A 46 -2.69 -3.38 -3.38
CA THR A 46 -3.54 -4.56 -3.59
C THR A 46 -3.71 -4.95 -5.06
N GLY A 47 -3.12 -4.21 -5.99
CA GLY A 47 -3.05 -4.59 -7.39
C GLY A 47 -4.31 -4.27 -8.18
N GLN A 48 -5.06 -3.24 -7.79
CA GLN A 48 -6.40 -2.96 -8.31
C GLN A 48 -6.53 -1.74 -9.25
N PRO A 49 -5.48 -1.17 -9.89
CA PRO A 49 -5.66 0.04 -10.70
C PRO A 49 -6.65 -0.19 -11.86
N TYR A 50 -6.60 -1.34 -12.55
CA TYR A 50 -7.56 -1.64 -13.63
C TYR A 50 -9.00 -1.82 -13.12
N ARG A 51 -9.20 -2.46 -11.96
CA ARG A 51 -10.54 -2.60 -11.36
C ARG A 51 -11.13 -1.25 -10.97
N PHE A 52 -10.27 -0.37 -10.46
CA PHE A 52 -10.63 0.99 -10.14
C PHE A 52 -10.98 1.81 -11.40
N GLU A 53 -10.21 1.68 -12.47
CA GLU A 53 -10.50 2.33 -13.76
C GLU A 53 -11.82 1.84 -14.37
N ASP A 54 -12.10 0.54 -14.32
CA ASP A 54 -13.37 -0.02 -14.79
C ASP A 54 -14.54 0.50 -13.96
N PHE A 55 -14.37 0.60 -12.64
CA PHE A 55 -15.35 1.21 -11.75
C PHE A 55 -15.62 2.68 -12.12
N ARG A 56 -14.57 3.49 -12.32
CA ARG A 56 -14.72 4.90 -12.74
C ARG A 56 -15.42 5.04 -14.08
N ARG A 57 -15.07 4.21 -15.07
CA ARG A 57 -15.77 4.15 -16.37
C ARG A 57 -17.25 3.81 -16.20
N GLY A 58 -17.56 2.90 -15.27
CA GLY A 58 -18.93 2.57 -14.89
C GLY A 58 -19.69 3.78 -14.33
N LEU A 59 -19.06 4.58 -13.46
CA LEU A 59 -19.66 5.81 -12.91
C LEU A 59 -19.94 6.85 -14.00
N GLU A 60 -18.99 7.06 -14.92
CA GLU A 60 -19.16 7.98 -16.05
C GLU A 60 -20.31 7.57 -16.99
N ALA A 61 -20.47 6.27 -17.23
CA ALA A 61 -21.51 5.73 -18.10
C ALA A 61 -22.90 5.68 -17.45
N SER A 62 -22.97 5.47 -16.13
CA SER A 62 -24.23 5.26 -15.39
C SER A 62 -24.73 6.52 -14.67
N GLY A 63 -23.89 7.55 -14.57
CA GLY A 63 -24.03 8.64 -13.61
C GLY A 63 -23.56 8.21 -12.21
N HIS A 64 -22.89 9.11 -11.48
CA HIS A 64 -22.50 8.87 -10.09
C HIS A 64 -23.75 8.59 -9.25
N PRO A 65 -23.92 7.40 -8.65
CA PRO A 65 -25.00 7.17 -7.71
C PRO A 65 -24.75 8.06 -6.48
N PRO A 66 -25.81 8.59 -5.84
CA PRO A 66 -25.65 9.45 -4.67
C PRO A 66 -24.94 8.69 -3.54
N PRO A 67 -24.11 9.39 -2.73
CA PRO A 67 -23.49 8.82 -1.54
C PRO A 67 -24.58 8.16 -0.66
N GLY A 68 -24.38 6.89 -0.28
CA GLY A 68 -25.31 6.16 0.60
C GLY A 68 -26.26 5.15 -0.08
N THR A 69 -26.03 4.79 -1.35
CA THR A 69 -26.86 3.81 -2.08
C THR A 69 -26.44 2.34 -1.89
N PHE A 70 -25.32 2.07 -1.23
CA PHE A 70 -24.80 0.73 -1.02
C PHE A 70 -25.07 0.24 0.41
N GLU A 71 -25.30 -1.07 0.54
CA GLU A 71 -25.52 -1.72 1.83
C GLU A 71 -24.41 -1.35 2.79
N THR A 72 -24.79 -0.73 3.90
CA THR A 72 -23.87 -0.37 4.98
C THR A 72 -23.23 -1.68 5.46
N PRO A 73 -21.88 -1.74 5.61
CA PRO A 73 -21.24 -2.90 6.19
C PRO A 73 -21.88 -3.21 7.55
N GLY A 74 -21.80 -4.46 8.00
CA GLY A 74 -22.10 -4.79 9.39
C GLY A 74 -21.41 -3.81 10.35
N ASN A 75 -22.01 -3.60 11.52
CA ASN A 75 -21.67 -2.54 12.50
C ASN A 75 -20.16 -2.42 12.83
N ASP A 76 -19.38 -3.49 12.60
CA ASP A 76 -17.94 -3.59 12.86
C ASP A 76 -17.08 -2.53 12.14
N PHE A 77 -17.53 -1.97 11.00
CA PHE A 77 -16.78 -0.96 10.23
C PHE A 77 -17.49 0.39 10.10
N ALA A 78 -18.54 0.64 10.89
CA ALA A 78 -19.30 1.90 10.82
C ALA A 78 -18.40 3.13 11.00
N SER A 79 -17.47 3.09 11.96
CA SER A 79 -16.51 4.18 12.18
C SER A 79 -15.57 4.42 10.99
N LEU A 80 -15.20 3.38 10.24
CA LEU A 80 -14.34 3.54 9.06
C LEU A 80 -15.14 4.11 7.89
N GLU A 81 -16.38 3.67 7.70
CA GLU A 81 -17.28 4.23 6.68
C GLU A 81 -17.58 5.70 6.95
N ASP A 82 -17.78 6.10 8.21
CA ASP A 82 -17.95 7.51 8.59
C ASP A 82 -16.71 8.36 8.26
N GLN A 83 -15.51 7.81 8.47
CA GLN A 83 -14.26 8.48 8.11
C GLN A 83 -14.09 8.61 6.58
N LEU A 84 -14.42 7.55 5.82
CA LEU A 84 -14.43 7.59 4.36
C LEU A 84 -15.43 8.64 3.84
N ASN A 85 -16.64 8.71 4.42
CA ASN A 85 -17.65 9.71 4.07
C ASN A 85 -17.18 11.14 4.34
N SER A 86 -16.67 11.40 5.55
CA SER A 86 -16.14 12.72 5.94
C SER A 86 -15.00 13.16 5.01
N THR A 87 -14.15 12.21 4.59
CA THR A 87 -13.04 12.47 3.67
C THR A 87 -13.54 12.78 2.26
N ARG A 88 -14.56 12.06 1.77
CA ARG A 88 -15.21 12.34 0.49
C ARG A 88 -15.85 13.73 0.47
N GLU A 89 -16.57 14.11 1.53
CA GLU A 89 -17.20 15.43 1.63
C GLU A 89 -16.16 16.55 1.61
N PHE A 90 -15.09 16.41 2.40
CA PHE A 90 -13.98 17.36 2.42
C PHE A 90 -13.35 17.55 1.04
N LEU A 91 -13.00 16.45 0.36
CA LEU A 91 -12.39 16.51 -0.97
C LEU A 91 -13.35 17.02 -2.05
N THR A 92 -14.66 16.76 -1.90
CA THR A 92 -15.69 17.29 -2.80
C THR A 92 -15.79 18.80 -2.69
N SER A 93 -15.78 19.37 -1.47
CA SER A 93 -15.73 20.82 -1.28
C SER A 93 -14.49 21.43 -1.94
N ARG A 94 -13.32 20.81 -1.75
CA ARG A 94 -12.06 21.28 -2.36
C ARG A 94 -12.08 21.21 -3.88
N ARG A 95 -12.71 20.19 -4.45
CA ARG A 95 -12.92 20.05 -5.89
C ARG A 95 -13.79 21.20 -6.41
N ASP A 96 -14.86 21.53 -5.70
CA ASP A 96 -15.78 22.58 -6.12
C ASP A 96 -15.14 23.97 -6.06
N GLU A 97 -14.24 24.18 -5.10
CA GLU A 97 -13.40 25.38 -4.93
C GLU A 97 -12.24 25.50 -5.93
N ALA A 98 -11.85 24.42 -6.61
CA ALA A 98 -10.68 24.44 -7.49
C ALA A 98 -10.91 25.28 -8.77
N ASP A 99 -9.90 26.02 -9.20
CA ASP A 99 -10.00 26.91 -10.37
C ASP A 99 -9.74 26.18 -11.70
N SER A 100 -8.90 25.15 -11.69
CA SER A 100 -8.50 24.43 -12.91
C SER A 100 -9.30 23.13 -13.09
N THR A 101 -9.70 22.85 -14.33
CA THR A 101 -10.35 21.57 -14.69
C THR A 101 -9.50 20.36 -14.29
N ARG A 102 -8.17 20.48 -14.44
CA ARG A 102 -7.24 19.42 -14.06
C ARG A 102 -7.28 19.12 -12.57
N ASP A 103 -7.26 20.15 -11.72
CA ASP A 103 -7.32 19.95 -10.26
C ASP A 103 -8.66 19.33 -9.84
N LYS A 104 -9.75 19.69 -10.51
CA LYS A 104 -11.07 19.06 -10.30
C LYS A 104 -11.05 17.58 -10.64
N GLU A 105 -10.48 17.21 -11.78
CA GLU A 105 -10.37 15.80 -12.20
C GLU A 105 -9.50 14.98 -11.26
N VAL A 106 -8.38 15.56 -10.79
CA VAL A 106 -7.50 14.90 -9.83
C VAL A 106 -8.21 14.69 -8.49
N LEU A 107 -8.83 15.72 -7.92
CA LEU A 107 -9.59 15.60 -6.67
C LEU A 107 -10.78 14.63 -6.82
N GLN A 108 -11.45 14.63 -7.98
CA GLN A 108 -12.50 13.67 -8.28
C GLN A 108 -11.98 12.22 -8.26
N SER A 109 -10.79 11.97 -8.81
CA SER A 109 -10.18 10.64 -8.81
C SER A 109 -9.93 10.12 -7.39
N ILE A 110 -9.60 11.00 -6.44
CA ILE A 110 -9.44 10.64 -5.02
C ILE A 110 -10.80 10.32 -4.39
N VAL A 111 -11.83 11.14 -4.66
CA VAL A 111 -13.20 10.88 -4.20
C VAL A 111 -13.71 9.54 -4.73
N ASP A 112 -13.47 9.26 -6.02
CA ASP A 112 -13.84 8.00 -6.66
C ASP A 112 -13.09 6.81 -6.03
N THR A 113 -11.85 6.99 -5.58
CA THR A 113 -11.07 5.94 -4.89
C THR A 113 -11.71 5.56 -3.56
N LEU A 114 -12.09 6.56 -2.76
CA LEU A 114 -12.81 6.32 -1.51
C LEU A 114 -14.15 5.65 -1.77
N HIS A 115 -14.86 6.08 -2.81
CA HIS A 115 -16.13 5.49 -3.21
C HIS A 115 -15.96 4.04 -3.68
N PHE A 116 -14.90 3.74 -4.45
CA PHE A 116 -14.57 2.39 -4.90
C PHE A 116 -14.42 1.43 -3.73
N ILE A 117 -13.67 1.81 -2.68
CA ILE A 117 -13.49 1.00 -1.47
C ILE A 117 -14.85 0.68 -0.82
N SER A 118 -15.70 1.69 -0.62
CA SER A 118 -17.03 1.49 0.00
C SER A 118 -17.96 0.66 -0.89
N ALA A 119 -18.09 0.99 -2.17
CA ALA A 119 -19.03 0.36 -3.10
C ALA A 119 -18.68 -1.09 -3.43
N THR A 120 -17.40 -1.47 -3.29
CA THR A 120 -16.93 -2.85 -3.50
C THR A 120 -16.81 -3.65 -2.19
N GLY A 121 -17.22 -3.08 -1.05
CA GLY A 121 -17.23 -3.76 0.25
C GLY A 121 -15.83 -4.09 0.80
N GLN A 122 -14.82 -3.29 0.47
CA GLN A 122 -13.41 -3.57 0.80
C GLN A 122 -12.98 -3.09 2.19
N HIS A 123 -13.91 -2.70 3.08
CA HIS A 123 -13.61 -2.15 4.40
C HIS A 123 -12.67 -2.99 5.23
N ARG A 124 -12.87 -4.32 5.27
CA ARG A 124 -12.01 -5.22 6.05
C ARG A 124 -10.58 -5.20 5.53
N THR A 125 -10.39 -5.40 4.23
CA THR A 125 -9.06 -5.45 3.60
C THR A 125 -8.37 -4.09 3.67
N PHE A 126 -9.13 -3.00 3.54
CA PHE A 126 -8.60 -1.65 3.72
C PHE A 126 -8.18 -1.41 5.17
N ASN A 127 -8.98 -1.82 6.15
CA ASN A 127 -8.60 -1.72 7.56
C ASN A 127 -7.32 -2.53 7.87
N GLU A 128 -7.22 -3.77 7.37
CA GLU A 128 -6.01 -4.60 7.51
C GLU A 128 -4.77 -3.95 6.87
N TYR A 129 -4.96 -3.15 5.82
CA TYR A 129 -3.90 -2.36 5.19
C TYR A 129 -3.52 -1.14 6.03
N LEU A 130 -4.48 -0.44 6.63
CA LEU A 130 -4.19 0.65 7.57
C LEU A 130 -3.40 0.14 8.79
N GLU A 131 -3.83 -0.98 9.38
CA GLU A 131 -3.10 -1.64 10.47
C GLU A 131 -1.68 -2.04 10.08
N HIS A 132 -1.47 -2.40 8.81
CA HIS A 132 -0.15 -2.74 8.28
C HIS A 132 0.76 -1.50 8.21
N LEU A 133 0.22 -0.35 7.78
CA LEU A 133 0.95 0.92 7.77
C LEU A 133 1.27 1.38 9.19
N GLU A 134 0.29 1.33 10.11
CA GLU A 134 0.48 1.71 11.51
C GLU A 134 1.52 0.85 12.23
N ALA A 135 1.62 -0.42 11.84
CA ALA A 135 2.59 -1.33 12.41
C ALA A 135 4.01 -1.15 11.86
N ASP A 136 4.29 -0.19 10.97
CA ASP A 136 5.59 -0.07 10.30
C ASP A 136 6.01 -1.37 9.61
N ALA A 137 5.05 -2.11 9.05
CA ALA A 137 5.33 -3.40 8.44
C ALA A 137 6.10 -3.26 7.11
N PRO A 138 6.81 -4.32 6.67
CA PRO A 138 7.49 -4.35 5.37
C PRO A 138 6.54 -4.16 4.21
N PRO A 139 7.03 -3.85 2.98
CA PRO A 139 6.17 -3.56 1.85
C PRO A 139 5.01 -4.57 1.68
N TYR A 140 3.81 -4.06 1.39
CA TYR A 140 2.62 -4.90 1.28
C TYR A 140 2.72 -5.84 0.08
N VAL A 141 2.37 -7.11 0.27
CA VAL A 141 2.44 -8.16 -0.76
C VAL A 141 1.11 -8.89 -0.88
N ILE A 142 0.70 -9.24 -2.09
CA ILE A 142 -0.63 -9.85 -2.35
C ILE A 142 -0.59 -11.36 -2.54
N ALA A 143 0.59 -11.94 -2.77
CA ALA A 143 0.78 -13.38 -2.90
C ALA A 143 2.25 -13.76 -2.66
N SER A 144 2.49 -15.04 -2.39
CA SER A 144 3.83 -15.63 -2.27
C SER A 144 3.93 -16.94 -3.06
N PHE A 145 5.07 -17.15 -3.71
CA PHE A 145 5.36 -18.31 -4.55
C PHE A 145 6.75 -18.85 -4.28
N ASN A 146 6.95 -20.15 -4.47
CA ASN A 146 8.28 -20.74 -4.37
C ASN A 146 9.12 -20.47 -5.61
N THR A 147 8.47 -20.36 -6.78
CA THR A 147 9.16 -20.16 -8.06
C THR A 147 8.49 -19.10 -8.93
N LYS A 148 9.27 -18.54 -9.85
CA LYS A 148 8.76 -17.58 -10.84
C LYS A 148 7.70 -18.21 -11.75
N ALA A 149 7.85 -19.49 -12.12
CA ALA A 149 6.89 -20.19 -12.96
C ALA A 149 5.52 -20.32 -12.29
N GLU A 150 5.48 -20.57 -10.98
CA GLU A 150 4.24 -20.58 -10.20
C GLU A 150 3.56 -19.21 -10.19
N ALA A 151 4.34 -18.14 -9.96
CA ALA A 151 3.82 -16.78 -9.98
C ALA A 151 3.23 -16.39 -11.35
N GLU A 152 3.94 -16.72 -12.44
CA GLU A 152 3.46 -16.47 -13.80
C GLU A 152 2.21 -17.29 -14.14
N ALA A 153 2.13 -18.54 -13.69
CA ALA A 153 0.94 -19.36 -13.87
C ALA A 153 -0.25 -18.81 -13.09
N TRP A 154 -0.03 -18.34 -11.87
CA TRP A 154 -1.08 -17.68 -11.06
C TRP A 154 -1.61 -16.40 -11.73
N LEU A 155 -0.73 -15.55 -12.26
CA LEU A 155 -1.12 -14.33 -12.98
C LEU A 155 -1.99 -14.62 -14.20
N LYS A 156 -1.63 -15.63 -15.01
CA LYS A 156 -2.40 -16.03 -16.20
C LYS A 156 -3.82 -16.50 -15.89
N ASN A 157 -4.06 -16.97 -14.66
CA ASN A 157 -5.34 -17.50 -14.22
C ASN A 157 -6.21 -16.45 -13.51
N GLN A 158 -5.73 -15.21 -13.36
CA GLN A 158 -6.53 -14.14 -12.77
C GLN A 158 -7.54 -13.59 -13.78
N PRO A 159 -8.83 -13.44 -13.42
CA PRO A 159 -9.83 -12.83 -14.29
C PRO A 159 -9.46 -11.39 -14.69
N ILE A 160 -8.91 -10.64 -13.74
CA ILE A 160 -8.30 -9.33 -13.94
C ILE A 160 -6.93 -9.41 -13.26
N PRO A 161 -5.84 -9.57 -14.02
CA PRO A 161 -4.50 -9.66 -13.44
C PRO A 161 -4.16 -8.40 -12.65
N PRO A 162 -3.59 -8.54 -11.44
CA PRO A 162 -3.18 -7.39 -10.66
C PRO A 162 -2.05 -6.62 -11.36
N ASP A 163 -1.95 -5.33 -11.07
CA ASP A 163 -0.86 -4.48 -11.53
C ASP A 163 -0.36 -3.57 -10.41
N SER A 164 0.93 -3.24 -10.41
CA SER A 164 1.59 -2.37 -9.44
C SER A 164 1.64 -2.91 -8.00
N ALA A 165 1.12 -4.11 -7.73
CA ALA A 165 1.28 -4.80 -6.45
C ALA A 165 2.60 -5.56 -6.34
N SER A 166 3.03 -5.84 -5.11
CA SER A 166 4.15 -6.74 -4.86
C SER A 166 3.71 -8.18 -4.60
N VAL A 167 4.53 -9.13 -5.03
CA VAL A 167 4.45 -10.55 -4.68
C VAL A 167 5.80 -11.03 -4.17
N LEU A 168 5.80 -12.11 -3.39
CA LEU A 168 7.01 -12.78 -2.97
C LEU A 168 7.32 -13.96 -3.89
N ILE A 169 8.57 -14.08 -4.33
CA ILE A 169 9.08 -15.25 -5.06
C ILE A 169 10.34 -15.71 -4.33
N SER A 170 10.26 -16.88 -3.68
CA SER A 170 11.32 -17.36 -2.77
C SER A 170 11.70 -16.28 -1.74
N ASP A 171 10.68 -15.67 -1.11
CA ASP A 171 10.79 -14.54 -0.16
C ASP A 171 11.36 -13.22 -0.70
N ALA A 172 11.81 -13.16 -1.96
CA ALA A 172 12.21 -11.92 -2.60
C ALA A 172 11.00 -11.12 -3.09
N TYR A 173 11.05 -9.80 -2.97
CA TYR A 173 9.99 -8.91 -3.44
C TYR A 173 10.08 -8.72 -4.95
N HIS A 174 8.94 -8.87 -5.62
CA HIS A 174 8.78 -8.61 -7.06
C HIS A 174 7.54 -7.77 -7.29
N TRP A 175 7.63 -6.75 -8.14
CA TRP A 175 6.44 -6.03 -8.60
C TRP A 175 5.75 -6.83 -9.70
N VAL A 176 4.42 -6.80 -9.70
CA VAL A 176 3.61 -7.23 -10.84
C VAL A 176 3.45 -6.03 -11.76
N VAL A 177 4.04 -6.13 -12.95
CA VAL A 177 3.85 -5.14 -14.01
C VAL A 177 3.03 -5.80 -15.10
N HIS A 178 1.78 -5.38 -15.25
CA HIS A 178 0.84 -5.91 -16.23
C HIS A 178 0.39 -4.80 -17.19
N ASP A 179 0.66 -5.01 -18.48
CA ASP A 179 0.11 -4.19 -19.56
C ASP A 179 -1.03 -4.97 -20.22
N GLU A 180 -2.26 -4.61 -19.88
CA GLU A 180 -3.48 -5.24 -20.39
C GLU A 180 -3.57 -5.13 -21.92
N ARG A 181 -3.06 -4.04 -22.52
CA ARG A 181 -3.21 -3.77 -23.95
C ARG A 181 -2.44 -4.76 -24.82
N VAL A 182 -1.32 -5.26 -24.30
CA VAL A 182 -0.46 -6.23 -24.98
C VAL A 182 -0.52 -7.62 -24.34
N GLY A 183 -1.23 -7.77 -23.21
CA GLY A 183 -1.37 -9.04 -22.50
C GLY A 183 -0.06 -9.58 -21.94
N ILE A 184 0.87 -8.69 -21.57
CA ILE A 184 2.19 -9.07 -21.04
C ILE A 184 2.26 -8.73 -19.56
N PHE A 185 2.74 -9.68 -18.76
CA PHE A 185 3.15 -9.46 -17.38
C PHE A 185 4.66 -9.61 -17.23
N ARG A 186 5.23 -8.83 -16.31
CA ARG A 186 6.63 -8.93 -15.87
C ARG A 186 6.67 -8.96 -14.35
N LEU A 187 7.70 -9.63 -13.84
CA LEU A 187 7.96 -9.78 -12.41
C LEU A 187 9.38 -9.29 -12.07
N PRO A 188 9.70 -7.99 -12.28
CA PRO A 188 11.01 -7.46 -11.88
C PRO A 188 11.19 -7.59 -10.36
N ARG A 189 12.39 -7.98 -9.95
CA ARG A 189 12.78 -7.96 -8.54
C ARG A 189 12.94 -6.51 -8.11
N VAL A 190 12.46 -6.18 -6.92
CA VAL A 190 12.56 -4.84 -6.33
C VAL A 190 13.36 -4.88 -5.02
N HIS A 191 13.89 -3.72 -4.65
CA HIS A 191 14.79 -3.56 -3.49
C HIS A 191 14.13 -2.74 -2.37
N ASP A 192 12.80 -2.57 -2.42
CA ASP A 192 12.02 -1.77 -1.47
C ASP A 192 12.22 -2.22 -0.02
N LEU A 193 12.43 -3.53 0.19
CA LEU A 193 12.74 -4.08 1.50
C LEU A 193 14.05 -3.52 2.08
N GLY A 194 15.08 -3.28 1.26
CA GLY A 194 16.36 -2.73 1.71
C GLY A 194 16.21 -1.31 2.26
N TYR A 195 15.53 -0.44 1.51
CA TYR A 195 15.16 0.90 1.98
C TYR A 195 14.30 0.86 3.24
N HIS A 196 13.29 -0.03 3.27
CA HIS A 196 12.45 -0.20 4.44
C HIS A 196 13.26 -0.64 5.67
N LEU A 197 14.17 -1.60 5.53
CA LEU A 197 15.03 -2.06 6.63
C LEU A 197 15.96 -0.96 7.14
N ALA A 198 16.53 -0.15 6.24
CA ALA A 198 17.38 0.98 6.61
C ALA A 198 16.61 2.03 7.44
N ASP A 199 15.41 2.39 7.00
CA ASP A 199 14.52 3.31 7.71
C ASP A 199 14.00 2.73 9.03
N LEU A 200 13.56 1.46 9.01
CA LEU A 200 13.07 0.75 10.21
C LEU A 200 14.16 0.64 11.28
N LYS A 201 15.43 0.37 10.88
CA LYS A 201 16.58 0.34 11.79
C LYS A 201 16.80 1.69 12.49
N LYS A 202 16.59 2.81 11.80
CA LYS A 202 16.73 4.16 12.39
C LYS A 202 15.63 4.44 13.41
N ARG A 203 14.37 4.14 13.05
CA ARG A 203 13.20 4.44 13.89
C ARG A 203 13.03 3.46 15.04
N HIS A 204 13.37 2.20 14.80
CA HIS A 204 13.26 1.08 15.74
C HIS A 204 14.57 0.28 15.76
N PRO A 205 15.59 0.77 16.49
CA PRO A 205 16.90 0.11 16.56
C PRO A 205 16.79 -1.39 16.87
N PRO A 206 17.55 -2.26 16.19
CA PRO A 206 17.45 -3.71 16.36
C PRO A 206 17.64 -4.17 17.81
N ALA A 207 16.52 -4.55 18.44
CA ALA A 207 16.48 -5.13 19.77
C ALA A 207 15.87 -6.54 19.66
N ALA A 208 16.73 -7.55 19.58
CA ALA A 208 16.31 -8.91 19.32
C ALA A 208 15.40 -9.45 20.44
N VAL A 209 14.17 -9.85 20.11
CA VAL A 209 13.23 -10.47 21.05
C VAL A 209 13.56 -11.93 21.33
N ALA A 210 14.35 -12.56 20.45
CA ALA A 210 14.83 -13.92 20.56
C ALA A 210 16.14 -14.07 19.78
N SER A 211 16.97 -15.04 20.20
CA SER A 211 18.26 -15.35 19.59
C SER A 211 18.38 -16.84 19.31
N PHE A 212 18.88 -17.18 18.12
CA PHE A 212 18.98 -18.55 17.61
C PHE A 212 20.38 -18.83 17.08
N ALA A 213 20.79 -20.09 17.11
CA ALA A 213 22.07 -20.50 16.51
C ALA A 213 21.93 -20.67 14.99
N THR A 214 20.76 -21.10 14.53
CA THR A 214 20.50 -21.39 13.12
C THR A 214 19.24 -20.72 12.59
N ARG A 215 19.15 -20.60 11.26
CA ARG A 215 17.97 -20.04 10.59
C ARG A 215 16.77 -20.96 10.77
N GLU A 216 16.98 -22.27 10.71
CA GLU A 216 15.94 -23.28 10.83
C GLU A 216 15.25 -23.21 12.21
N GLU A 217 16.02 -22.99 13.28
CA GLU A 217 15.48 -22.76 14.62
C GLU A 217 14.62 -21.50 14.68
N ALA A 218 15.10 -20.39 14.11
CA ALA A 218 14.38 -19.13 14.06
C ALA A 218 13.08 -19.26 13.26
N GLU A 219 13.09 -19.95 12.12
CA GLU A 219 11.91 -20.21 11.31
C GLU A 219 10.90 -21.08 12.05
N ALA A 220 11.35 -22.14 12.72
CA ALA A 220 10.49 -23.00 13.51
C ALA A 220 9.83 -22.24 14.67
N TRP A 221 10.61 -21.41 15.39
CA TRP A 221 10.09 -20.52 16.42
C TRP A 221 9.07 -19.54 15.86
N TRP A 222 9.40 -18.88 14.75
CA TRP A 222 8.51 -17.89 14.17
C TRP A 222 7.22 -18.53 13.69
N LYS A 223 7.26 -19.73 13.08
CA LYS A 223 6.08 -20.53 12.67
C LYS A 223 5.24 -21.04 13.85
N ALA A 224 5.84 -21.25 15.01
CA ALA A 224 5.12 -21.70 16.21
C ALA A 224 4.29 -20.60 16.89
N GLN A 225 4.51 -19.32 16.54
CA GLN A 225 3.75 -18.21 17.13
C GLN A 225 2.27 -18.24 16.69
N PRO A 226 1.30 -18.28 17.62
CA PRO A 226 -0.13 -18.37 17.30
C PRO A 226 -0.69 -17.06 16.73
N THR A 227 -0.25 -15.92 17.25
CA THR A 227 -0.59 -14.57 16.78
C THR A 227 0.68 -13.72 16.75
N PRO A 228 1.56 -13.92 15.74
CA PRO A 228 2.80 -13.16 15.66
C PRO A 228 2.50 -11.68 15.44
N ALA A 229 3.37 -10.83 15.99
CA ALA A 229 3.44 -9.43 15.58
C ALA A 229 3.67 -9.33 14.06
N ARG A 230 3.33 -8.18 13.46
CA ARG A 230 3.56 -7.94 12.02
C ARG A 230 5.04 -8.10 11.66
N TRP A 231 5.92 -7.73 12.58
CA TRP A 231 7.34 -8.04 12.53
C TRP A 231 7.97 -8.05 13.92
N ALA A 232 9.18 -8.60 14.02
CA ALA A 232 10.02 -8.52 15.21
C ALA A 232 11.50 -8.64 14.82
N TRP A 233 12.39 -7.97 15.55
CA TRP A 233 13.82 -8.20 15.45
C TRP A 233 14.19 -9.51 16.14
N VAL A 234 14.97 -10.37 15.48
CA VAL A 234 15.57 -11.57 16.06
C VAL A 234 17.06 -11.60 15.77
N SER A 235 17.83 -12.36 16.53
CA SER A 235 19.25 -12.61 16.23
C SER A 235 19.45 -14.05 15.76
N ILE A 236 20.19 -14.25 14.68
CA ILE A 236 20.55 -15.56 14.17
C ILE A 236 22.06 -15.59 14.00
N ALA A 237 22.73 -16.47 14.75
CA ALA A 237 24.20 -16.55 14.78
C ALA A 237 24.90 -15.20 15.06
N GLY A 238 24.25 -14.30 15.80
CA GLY A 238 24.76 -12.97 16.14
C GLY A 238 24.45 -11.88 15.12
N GLU A 239 23.90 -12.20 13.95
CA GLU A 239 23.41 -11.21 12.99
C GLU A 239 21.92 -10.86 13.29
N PRO A 240 21.51 -9.59 13.22
CA PRO A 240 20.10 -9.20 13.35
C PRO A 240 19.30 -9.50 12.07
N TYR A 241 18.10 -10.04 12.25
CA TYR A 241 17.12 -10.35 11.21
C TYR A 241 15.78 -9.72 11.56
N LEU A 242 15.05 -9.28 10.53
CA LEU A 242 13.64 -8.95 10.64
C LEU A 242 12.81 -10.21 10.38
N ALA A 243 12.13 -10.70 11.42
CA ALA A 243 11.08 -11.71 11.28
C ALA A 243 9.77 -11.02 10.92
N VAL A 244 9.12 -11.45 9.84
CA VAL A 244 7.96 -10.76 9.25
C VAL A 244 6.79 -11.71 9.14
N TYR A 245 5.58 -11.20 9.39
CA TYR A 245 4.33 -11.89 9.13
C TYR A 245 3.41 -11.04 8.24
N HIS A 246 3.04 -11.60 7.10
CA HIS A 246 2.07 -11.05 6.17
C HIS A 246 0.73 -11.79 6.35
N PRO A 247 -0.19 -11.32 7.21
CA PRO A 247 -1.42 -12.07 7.54
C PRO A 247 -2.36 -12.23 6.35
N ASN A 248 -2.41 -11.23 5.46
CA ASN A 248 -3.26 -11.25 4.28
C ASN A 248 -2.94 -12.41 3.32
N ILE A 249 -1.70 -12.91 3.33
CA ILE A 249 -1.27 -14.10 2.57
C ILE A 249 -0.82 -15.25 3.48
N GLN A 250 -0.99 -15.10 4.79
CA GLN A 250 -0.54 -16.04 5.83
C GLN A 250 0.93 -16.46 5.68
N HIS A 251 1.79 -15.54 5.25
CA HIS A 251 3.20 -15.84 4.94
C HIS A 251 4.14 -15.33 6.02
N ARG A 252 5.21 -16.07 6.29
CA ARG A 252 6.24 -15.75 7.28
C ARG A 252 7.61 -15.81 6.62
N ALA A 253 8.42 -14.77 6.81
CA ALA A 253 9.75 -14.65 6.23
C ALA A 253 10.76 -14.09 7.23
N LEU A 254 12.04 -14.37 7.00
CA LEU A 254 13.18 -13.85 7.76
C LEU A 254 14.14 -13.11 6.81
N TYR A 255 14.40 -11.85 7.11
CA TYR A 255 15.26 -10.99 6.29
C TYR A 255 16.48 -10.53 7.08
N PRO A 256 17.71 -10.77 6.59
CA PRO A 256 18.91 -10.29 7.27
C PRO A 256 18.97 -8.76 7.19
N LEU A 257 19.44 -8.11 8.26
CA LEU A 257 19.59 -6.65 8.27
C LEU A 257 20.63 -6.16 7.24
N SER A 258 21.58 -7.01 6.83
CA SER A 258 22.54 -6.73 5.76
C SER A 258 21.89 -6.39 4.42
N MET A 259 20.59 -6.69 4.21
CA MET A 259 19.84 -6.18 3.05
C MET A 259 19.66 -4.65 3.05
N ALA A 260 19.84 -3.98 4.19
CA ALA A 260 19.81 -2.52 4.30
C ALA A 260 21.11 -1.86 3.84
N ASP A 261 22.19 -2.63 3.67
CA ASP A 261 23.51 -2.08 3.32
C ASP A 261 23.45 -1.36 1.96
N GLY A 262 23.88 -0.10 1.92
CA GLY A 262 23.82 0.74 0.72
C GLY A 262 22.48 1.45 0.47
N TYR A 263 21.51 1.30 1.37
CA TYR A 263 20.20 1.97 1.33
C TYR A 263 19.97 2.97 2.46
N GLU A 264 21.02 3.25 3.24
CA GLU A 264 21.00 4.28 4.29
C GLU A 264 20.92 5.66 3.61
N VAL A 265 19.76 6.33 3.74
CA VAL A 265 19.60 7.71 3.28
C VAL A 265 20.35 8.60 4.27
N GLU A 266 21.31 9.41 3.82
CA GLU A 266 21.91 10.46 4.64
C GLU A 266 20.79 11.43 5.05
N ASP A 267 20.68 11.72 6.35
CA ASP A 267 19.72 12.73 6.79
C ASP A 267 20.17 14.05 6.15
N ASP A 268 19.32 14.66 5.31
CA ASP A 268 19.58 16.00 4.77
C ASP A 268 19.99 16.89 5.95
N GLU A 269 21.22 17.41 5.89
CA GLU A 269 21.76 18.31 6.90
C GLU A 269 20.71 19.35 7.26
N GLU A 270 20.47 19.51 8.57
CA GLU A 270 19.72 20.62 9.14
C GLU A 270 20.05 21.89 8.34
N GLY A 271 19.04 22.44 7.65
CA GLY A 271 19.16 23.69 6.91
C GLY A 271 19.84 24.74 7.80
N PRO A 272 20.68 25.62 7.22
CA PRO A 272 21.62 26.41 7.97
C PRO A 272 20.92 27.16 9.10
N SER A 273 21.36 26.89 10.32
CA SER A 273 21.04 27.69 11.50
C SER A 273 21.40 29.15 11.19
N GLU A 274 20.38 29.98 10.93
CA GLU A 274 20.58 31.42 10.74
C GLU A 274 21.02 32.06 12.07
N PRO A 275 22.02 32.97 12.04
CA PRO A 275 22.56 33.67 13.20
C PRO A 275 21.66 34.78 13.77
#